data_AF-X0XKV2-F1
#
_entry.id   AF-X0XKV2-F1
#
_cell.length_a   1.000
_cell.length_b   1.000
_cell.length_c   1.000
_cell.angle_alpha   90.00
_cell.angle_beta   90.00
_cell.angle_gamma   90.00
#
_symmetry.space_group_name_H-M   'P 1'
#
loop_
_entity.id
_entity.type
_entity.pdbx_description
1 polymer ?
#
loop_
_entity_poly.entity_id
_entity_poly.type
_entity_poly.pdbx_seq_one_letter_code
_entity_poly.pdbx_strand_id
1 'polypeptide(L)'
;LMTIAPEGGYASFGATDARPFFLDLEVTDWTTTGDQYRRYVADNTALNGSATDHTLGGFVASMLYTVRVDGVLGAGVAGGGVVRSEASGEATFTYTGNYADAVFELETALAGDFNGDGVVDATDINGLLREVHAGGGDLLYDVNGDGAVNATDADELIHTIMGKEYGDTDLDGDVDILDLDTLGINWDQSGMGWADGDFNGDTAADILDLDVLGSHWGGSASSPATRGQPAEPESILTSVPAVAVMSPEPTASVT
;
A
#
# COMPACT_ATOMS: atom_id res chain seq x y z
N LEU A 1 18.07 -7.67 11.16
CA LEU A 1 17.94 -8.51 12.35
C LEU A 1 16.56 -9.15 12.30
N MET A 2 16.40 -10.42 12.65
CA MET A 2 15.09 -11.07 12.72
C MET A 2 15.04 -11.83 14.03
N THR A 3 14.00 -11.59 14.81
CA THR A 3 13.78 -12.23 16.11
C THR A 3 12.33 -12.69 16.16
N ILE A 4 12.09 -13.95 16.54
CA ILE A 4 10.75 -14.48 16.75
C ILE A 4 10.71 -15.05 18.16
N ALA A 5 9.74 -14.60 18.96
CA ALA A 5 9.59 -14.99 20.36
C ALA A 5 8.14 -15.39 20.65
N PRO A 6 7.86 -16.65 21.03
CA PRO A 6 6.54 -17.02 21.54
C PRO A 6 6.31 -16.39 22.92
N GLU A 7 5.06 -16.22 23.35
CA GLU A 7 4.77 -15.76 24.72
C GLU A 7 5.45 -16.66 25.78
N GLY A 8 6.08 -16.03 26.77
CA GLY A 8 6.86 -16.67 27.83
C GLY A 8 8.28 -16.12 27.93
N GLY A 9 8.75 -15.72 29.11
CA GLY A 9 10.09 -15.15 29.26
C GLY A 9 11.18 -16.22 29.10
N TYR A 10 12.12 -16.05 28.15
CA TYR A 10 13.24 -16.97 27.94
C TYR A 10 14.56 -16.28 28.28
N ALA A 11 15.18 -16.71 29.38
CA ALA A 11 16.20 -15.93 30.08
C ALA A 11 17.66 -16.09 29.60
N SER A 12 18.00 -16.99 28.67
CA SER A 12 19.40 -17.11 28.20
C SER A 12 19.65 -17.95 26.94
N PHE A 13 20.58 -17.48 26.11
CA PHE A 13 21.17 -18.20 24.97
C PHE A 13 22.16 -19.26 25.48
N GLY A 14 21.96 -20.54 25.10
CA GLY A 14 22.91 -21.63 25.37
C GLY A 14 22.56 -22.63 26.48
N ALA A 15 21.34 -22.59 27.04
CA ALA A 15 20.88 -23.60 28.00
C ALA A 15 20.55 -24.94 27.29
N THR A 16 20.87 -26.06 27.93
CA THR A 16 20.63 -27.45 27.47
C THR A 16 19.24 -27.99 27.82
N ASP A 17 18.29 -27.12 28.18
CA ASP A 17 16.91 -27.56 28.39
C ASP A 17 16.33 -28.12 27.09
N ALA A 18 15.42 -29.09 27.21
CA ALA A 18 14.64 -29.58 26.09
C ALA A 18 13.79 -28.42 25.53
N ARG A 19 14.34 -27.71 24.54
CA ARG A 19 13.72 -26.57 23.85
C ARG A 19 12.48 -27.08 23.13
N PRO A 20 11.25 -26.87 23.62
CA PRO A 20 10.11 -27.57 23.04
C PRO A 20 9.65 -26.95 21.71
N PHE A 21 10.15 -25.78 21.31
CA PHE A 21 9.63 -25.08 20.14
C PHE A 21 10.74 -24.27 19.44
N PHE A 22 11.51 -24.90 18.56
CA PHE A 22 12.24 -24.13 17.55
C PHE A 22 11.29 -23.86 16.40
N LEU A 23 11.25 -22.62 15.91
CA LEU A 23 10.58 -22.33 14.66
C LEU A 23 11.61 -22.51 13.55
N ASP A 24 11.39 -23.48 12.67
CA ASP A 24 12.23 -23.65 11.48
C ASP A 24 11.90 -22.54 10.50
N LEU A 25 12.92 -21.77 10.09
CA LEU A 25 12.76 -20.62 9.23
C LEU A 25 13.51 -20.81 7.92
N GLU A 26 12.80 -20.59 6.81
CA GLU A 26 13.39 -20.48 5.49
C GLU A 26 13.17 -19.06 4.96
N VAL A 27 14.21 -18.22 5.02
CA VAL A 27 14.18 -16.89 4.41
C VAL A 27 14.39 -17.05 2.91
N THR A 28 13.38 -16.68 2.13
CA THR A 28 13.36 -16.85 0.68
C THR A 28 13.69 -15.55 -0.04
N ASP A 29 13.12 -14.43 0.41
CA ASP A 29 13.38 -13.10 -0.15
C ASP A 29 13.62 -12.07 0.95
N TRP A 30 14.63 -11.22 0.77
CA TRP A 30 14.98 -10.18 1.75
C TRP A 30 15.64 -8.97 1.07
N THR A 31 14.84 -7.99 0.65
CA THR A 31 15.34 -6.83 -0.09
C THR A 31 15.66 -5.64 0.83
N THR A 32 16.89 -5.12 0.78
CA THR A 32 17.31 -4.00 1.64
C THR A 32 17.14 -2.63 0.99
N THR A 33 16.56 -2.59 -0.21
CA THR A 33 16.35 -1.39 -1.05
C THR A 33 15.08 -1.58 -1.89
N GLY A 34 14.42 -0.50 -2.30
CA GLY A 34 13.12 -0.57 -3.00
C GLY A 34 11.98 -0.85 -2.02
N ASP A 35 11.08 -1.78 -2.37
CA ASP A 35 9.84 -2.08 -1.62
C ASP A 35 10.06 -2.81 -0.28
N GLN A 36 11.33 -3.01 0.09
CA GLN A 36 11.79 -3.64 1.32
C GLN A 36 11.09 -4.94 1.70
N TYR A 37 10.69 -5.69 0.67
CA TYR A 37 10.06 -6.98 0.75
C TYR A 37 10.81 -7.98 1.62
N ARG A 38 10.07 -8.68 2.49
CA ARG A 38 10.52 -9.79 3.32
C ARG A 38 9.63 -10.97 3.04
N ARG A 39 10.23 -12.12 2.74
CA ARG A 39 9.52 -13.39 2.64
C ARG A 39 10.26 -14.44 3.44
N TYR A 40 9.54 -15.12 4.30
CA TYR A 40 10.06 -16.27 5.01
C TYR A 40 8.96 -17.31 5.25
N VAL A 41 9.36 -18.57 5.25
CA VAL A 41 8.51 -19.69 5.64
C VAL A 41 8.84 -20.05 7.07
N ALA A 42 7.83 -20.34 7.87
CA ALA A 42 7.98 -20.73 9.25
C ALA A 42 7.23 -22.05 9.52
N ASP A 43 7.95 -23.07 9.97
CA ASP A 43 7.39 -24.36 10.35
C ASP A 43 7.67 -24.69 11.82
N ASN A 44 6.60 -24.82 12.59
CA ASN A 44 6.54 -25.52 13.86
C ASN A 44 5.09 -25.68 14.31
N THR A 45 4.47 -26.80 13.96
CA THR A 45 3.08 -27.11 14.35
C THR A 45 2.81 -27.08 15.86
N ALA A 46 3.84 -27.14 16.71
CA ALA A 46 3.69 -27.08 18.15
C ALA A 46 3.47 -25.64 18.68
N LEU A 47 3.66 -24.62 17.83
CA LEU A 47 3.26 -23.23 18.08
C LEU A 47 1.84 -22.90 17.57
N ASN A 48 1.14 -23.87 16.97
CA ASN A 48 -0.20 -23.63 16.41
C ASN A 48 -1.15 -23.05 17.45
N GLY A 49 -1.77 -21.92 17.12
CA GLY A 49 -2.69 -21.19 17.99
C GLY A 49 -2.04 -20.45 19.16
N SER A 50 -0.70 -20.43 19.24
CA SER A 50 0.03 -19.62 20.24
C SER A 50 0.32 -18.24 19.68
N ALA A 51 0.03 -17.19 20.45
CA ALA A 51 0.43 -15.84 20.12
C ALA A 51 1.96 -15.74 20.13
N THR A 52 2.52 -15.30 19.01
CA THR A 52 3.96 -15.25 18.78
C THR A 52 4.33 -13.93 18.14
N ASP A 53 5.29 -13.22 18.71
CA ASP A 53 5.78 -11.96 18.16
C ASP A 53 6.87 -12.22 17.14
N HIS A 54 6.70 -11.61 15.96
CA HIS A 54 7.66 -11.59 14.87
C HIS A 54 8.21 -10.19 14.74
N THR A 55 9.50 -10.02 15.06
CA THR A 55 10.22 -8.76 14.90
C THR A 55 11.21 -8.86 13.75
N LEU A 56 11.00 -8.04 12.73
CA LEU A 56 11.85 -7.96 11.55
C LEU A 56 12.49 -6.57 11.45
N GLY A 57 13.78 -6.52 11.18
CA GLY A 57 14.54 -5.27 11.06
C GLY A 57 15.00 -4.97 9.64
N GLY A 58 15.48 -3.74 9.46
CA GLY A 58 15.99 -3.24 8.17
C GLY A 58 14.91 -2.60 7.30
N PHE A 59 13.83 -2.13 7.93
CA PHE A 59 12.79 -1.34 7.30
C PHE A 59 13.15 0.16 7.28
N VAL A 60 12.53 0.95 6.40
CA VAL A 60 12.50 2.42 6.48
C VAL A 60 11.81 2.76 7.79
N ALA A 61 12.47 3.54 8.64
CA ALA A 61 11.96 3.96 9.93
C ALA A 61 10.61 4.68 9.83
N SER A 62 9.72 4.42 10.80
CA SER A 62 8.39 5.03 10.91
C SER A 62 7.43 4.77 9.74
N MET A 63 7.77 3.84 8.84
CA MET A 63 6.96 3.48 7.67
C MET A 63 6.00 2.32 7.98
N LEU A 64 4.87 2.28 7.28
CA LEU A 64 3.88 1.20 7.35
C LEU A 64 4.22 0.07 6.37
N TYR A 65 3.99 -1.16 6.82
CA TYR A 65 4.15 -2.39 6.05
C TYR A 65 2.91 -3.25 6.20
N THR A 66 2.52 -3.93 5.13
CA THR A 66 1.50 -4.98 5.21
C THR A 66 2.14 -6.31 5.54
N VAL A 67 1.38 -7.20 6.17
CA VAL A 67 1.77 -8.55 6.57
C VAL A 67 0.75 -9.52 5.99
N ARG A 68 1.16 -10.28 4.98
CA ARG A 68 0.36 -11.37 4.41
C ARG A 68 0.84 -12.70 4.99
N VAL A 69 -0.11 -13.57 5.31
CA VAL A 69 0.16 -14.94 5.74
C VAL A 69 -0.50 -15.87 4.73
N ASP A 70 0.27 -16.76 4.12
CA ASP A 70 -0.14 -17.64 3.03
C ASP A 70 -0.87 -16.88 1.89
N GLY A 71 -0.38 -15.68 1.58
CA GLY A 71 -0.95 -14.77 0.57
C GLY A 71 -2.17 -13.97 1.01
N VAL A 72 -2.72 -14.23 2.21
CA VAL A 72 -3.89 -13.51 2.74
C VAL A 72 -3.44 -12.39 3.66
N LEU A 73 -3.87 -11.16 3.39
CA LEU A 73 -3.56 -10.01 4.25
C LEU A 73 -4.11 -10.22 5.66
N GLY A 74 -3.25 -10.03 6.66
CA GLY A 74 -3.63 -9.99 8.07
C GLY A 74 -4.18 -11.29 8.64
N ALA A 75 -4.14 -12.41 7.90
CA ALA A 75 -4.67 -13.67 8.38
C ALA A 75 -3.94 -14.11 9.66
N GLY A 76 -4.66 -14.15 10.79
CA GLY A 76 -4.08 -14.49 12.09
C GLY A 76 -3.12 -13.45 12.68
N VAL A 77 -2.97 -12.28 12.06
CA VAL A 77 -2.11 -11.18 12.54
C VAL A 77 -2.94 -10.20 13.37
N ALA A 78 -2.50 -9.89 14.58
CA ALA A 78 -3.13 -8.89 15.42
C ALA A 78 -3.10 -7.52 14.73
N GLY A 79 -4.21 -6.78 14.75
CA GLY A 79 -4.30 -5.47 14.10
C GLY A 79 -4.48 -5.51 12.57
N GLY A 80 -4.88 -6.65 11.99
CA GLY A 80 -5.32 -6.71 10.59
C GLY A 80 -4.19 -6.78 9.55
N GLY A 81 -2.95 -7.02 9.99
CA GLY A 81 -1.82 -7.19 9.08
C GLY A 81 -1.17 -5.90 8.63
N VAL A 82 -1.38 -4.78 9.32
CA VAL A 82 -0.59 -3.56 9.10
C VAL A 82 0.30 -3.33 10.30
N VAL A 83 1.59 -3.11 10.04
CA VAL A 83 2.60 -2.88 11.08
C VAL A 83 3.41 -1.64 10.75
N ARG A 84 3.56 -0.75 11.73
CA ARG A 84 4.48 0.40 11.64
C ARG A 84 5.85 -0.01 12.15
N SER A 85 6.87 0.26 11.35
CA SER A 85 8.25 0.15 11.80
C SER A 85 8.61 1.27 12.79
N GLU A 86 9.45 0.95 13.76
CA GLU A 86 10.00 1.90 14.73
C GLU A 86 11.06 2.81 14.10
N ALA A 87 11.54 3.79 14.87
CA ALA A 87 12.67 4.64 14.49
C ALA A 87 13.96 3.85 14.23
N SER A 88 14.06 2.63 14.79
CA SER A 88 15.15 1.68 14.55
C SER A 88 15.06 0.96 13.20
N GLY A 89 13.92 1.06 12.50
CA GLY A 89 13.61 0.25 11.32
C GLY A 89 13.23 -1.19 11.66
N GLU A 90 12.80 -1.46 12.90
CA GLU A 90 12.22 -2.73 13.31
C GLU A 90 10.69 -2.67 13.26
N ALA A 91 10.04 -3.67 12.69
CA ALA A 91 8.59 -3.84 12.72
C ALA A 91 8.25 -5.13 13.46
N THR A 92 7.29 -5.07 14.38
CA THR A 92 6.85 -6.21 15.17
C THR A 92 5.36 -6.46 14.99
N PHE A 93 4.97 -7.69 14.68
CA PHE A 93 3.58 -8.10 14.64
C PHE A 93 3.38 -9.41 15.41
N THR A 94 2.19 -9.57 16.00
CA THR A 94 1.82 -10.80 16.70
C THR A 94 0.98 -11.68 15.79
N TYR A 95 1.41 -12.92 15.56
CA TYR A 95 0.66 -13.91 14.80
C TYR A 95 0.14 -15.03 15.71
N THR A 96 -1.12 -15.40 15.50
CA THR A 96 -1.81 -16.52 16.16
C THR A 96 -2.51 -17.36 15.08
N GLY A 97 -1.86 -18.45 14.65
CA GLY A 97 -2.40 -19.28 13.58
C GLY A 97 -1.66 -20.61 13.42
N ASN A 98 -1.61 -21.13 12.20
CA ASN A 98 -0.97 -22.40 11.88
C ASN A 98 0.45 -22.14 11.36
N TYR A 99 1.43 -22.86 11.91
CA TYR A 99 2.84 -22.86 11.50
C TYR A 99 3.20 -24.18 10.81
N ALA A 100 2.38 -24.67 9.90
CA ALA A 100 2.75 -25.79 9.03
C ALA A 100 3.15 -25.20 7.67
N ASP A 101 4.45 -25.02 7.45
CA ASP A 101 5.00 -24.31 6.29
C ASP A 101 4.35 -22.93 6.03
N ALA A 102 4.06 -22.16 7.09
CA ALA A 102 3.36 -20.88 6.96
C ALA A 102 4.24 -19.83 6.30
N VAL A 103 3.75 -19.22 5.23
CA VAL A 103 4.48 -18.20 4.48
C VAL A 103 4.12 -16.82 5.01
N PHE A 104 5.12 -16.05 5.40
CA PHE A 104 4.99 -14.66 5.82
C PHE A 104 5.62 -13.74 4.79
N GLU A 105 4.87 -12.72 4.40
CA GLU A 105 5.30 -11.70 3.45
C GLU A 105 5.07 -10.33 4.06
N LEU A 106 6.12 -9.51 4.08
CA LEU A 106 6.02 -8.11 4.44
C LEU A 106 6.51 -7.25 3.28
N GLU A 107 5.69 -6.31 2.88
CA GLU A 107 5.99 -5.33 1.84
C GLU A 107 5.64 -3.95 2.35
N THR A 108 6.28 -2.91 1.79
CA THR A 108 5.83 -1.54 2.07
C THR A 108 4.35 -1.47 1.72
N ALA A 109 3.52 -1.04 2.66
CA ALA A 109 2.12 -0.81 2.32
C ALA A 109 2.10 0.21 1.18
N LEU A 110 1.33 -0.05 0.11
CA LEU A 110 1.06 0.99 -0.86
C LEU A 110 0.41 2.12 -0.07
N ALA A 111 1.09 3.27 0.01
CA ALA A 111 0.62 4.35 0.87
C ALA A 111 -0.81 4.70 0.44
N GLY A 112 -1.76 4.67 1.36
CA GLY A 112 -3.18 4.89 1.06
C GLY A 112 -4.02 3.66 0.75
N ASP A 113 -3.46 2.46 0.55
CA ASP A 113 -4.24 1.21 0.40
C ASP A 113 -4.64 0.70 1.79
N PHE A 114 -5.76 1.20 2.30
CA PHE A 114 -6.23 0.87 3.66
C PHE A 114 -7.03 -0.43 3.70
N ASN A 115 -7.60 -0.84 2.57
CA ASN A 115 -8.42 -2.04 2.48
C ASN A 115 -7.60 -3.30 2.13
N GLY A 116 -6.39 -3.12 1.58
CA GLY A 116 -5.39 -4.14 1.37
C GLY A 116 -5.53 -4.99 0.10
N ASP A 117 -6.35 -4.52 -0.85
CA ASP A 117 -6.60 -5.18 -2.12
C ASP A 117 -5.47 -4.94 -3.15
N GLY A 118 -4.48 -4.12 -2.81
CA GLY A 118 -3.30 -3.86 -3.62
C GLY A 118 -3.48 -2.72 -4.63
N VAL A 119 -4.57 -1.96 -4.55
CA VAL A 119 -4.76 -0.71 -5.29
C VAL A 119 -5.08 0.42 -4.32
N VAL A 120 -4.84 1.67 -4.74
CA VAL A 120 -5.34 2.85 -4.02
C VAL A 120 -6.44 3.44 -4.87
N ASP A 121 -7.67 3.31 -4.42
CA ASP A 121 -8.85 3.74 -5.19
C ASP A 121 -9.91 4.44 -4.31
N ALA A 122 -11.10 4.66 -4.89
CA ALA A 122 -12.21 5.32 -4.21
C ALA A 122 -12.61 4.63 -2.88
N THR A 123 -12.38 3.32 -2.75
CA THR A 123 -12.66 2.55 -1.53
C THR A 123 -11.78 3.01 -0.38
N ASP A 124 -10.53 3.36 -0.67
CA ASP A 124 -9.60 3.85 0.35
C ASP A 124 -9.91 5.28 0.76
N ILE A 125 -10.30 6.13 -0.20
CA ILE A 125 -10.80 7.47 0.08
C ILE A 125 -12.02 7.40 1.01
N ASN A 126 -12.97 6.50 0.73
CA ASN A 126 -14.15 6.27 1.58
C ASN A 126 -13.76 5.88 3.01
N GLY A 127 -12.78 4.98 3.15
CA GLY A 127 -12.27 4.55 4.45
C GLY A 127 -11.71 5.73 5.25
N LEU A 128 -10.83 6.52 4.60
CA LEU A 128 -10.17 7.65 5.20
C LEU A 128 -11.12 8.78 5.58
N LEU A 129 -11.96 9.25 4.64
CA LEU A 129 -12.89 10.35 4.91
C LEU A 129 -13.89 10.00 6.01
N ARG A 130 -14.36 8.75 6.06
CA ARG A 130 -15.23 8.29 7.14
C ARG A 130 -14.51 8.29 8.50
N GLU A 131 -13.25 7.90 8.54
CA GLU A 131 -12.46 7.95 9.78
C GLU A 131 -12.23 9.40 10.24
N VAL A 132 -11.91 10.31 9.30
CA VAL A 132 -11.80 11.74 9.56
C VAL A 132 -13.13 12.30 10.09
N HIS A 133 -14.25 11.96 9.46
CA HIS A 133 -15.59 12.35 9.90
C HIS A 133 -15.93 11.80 11.29
N ALA A 134 -15.48 10.57 11.62
CA ALA A 134 -15.66 9.93 12.91
C ALA A 134 -14.75 10.51 14.02
N GLY A 135 -13.80 11.38 13.67
CA GLY A 135 -12.93 12.08 14.61
C GLY A 135 -11.47 11.58 14.66
N GLY A 136 -11.07 10.70 13.75
CA GLY A 136 -9.66 10.38 13.50
C GLY A 136 -8.96 9.59 14.61
N GLY A 137 -9.60 8.52 15.10
CA GLY A 137 -9.08 7.70 16.19
C GLY A 137 -8.14 6.58 15.76
N ASP A 138 -8.26 6.11 14.52
CA ASP A 138 -7.47 4.99 14.00
C ASP A 138 -6.25 5.47 13.20
N LEU A 139 -5.07 5.45 13.83
CA LEU A 139 -3.78 5.84 13.23
C LEU A 139 -3.34 4.96 12.04
N LEU A 140 -4.11 3.94 11.66
CA LEU A 140 -3.98 3.30 10.35
C LEU A 140 -4.12 4.32 9.21
N TYR A 141 -5.01 5.30 9.39
CA TYR A 141 -5.33 6.33 8.40
C TYR A 141 -4.44 7.57 8.47
N ASP A 142 -3.44 7.59 9.37
CA ASP A 142 -2.42 8.66 9.49
C ASP A 142 -1.35 8.44 8.41
N VAL A 143 -1.71 8.85 7.18
CA VAL A 143 -0.92 8.62 5.97
C VAL A 143 0.20 9.64 5.82
N ASN A 144 0.03 10.84 6.38
CA ASN A 144 1.07 11.87 6.38
C ASN A 144 2.10 11.69 7.53
N GLY A 145 1.76 10.88 8.53
CA GLY A 145 2.64 10.50 9.64
C GLY A 145 2.80 11.60 10.71
N ASP A 146 1.88 12.55 10.80
CA ASP A 146 1.91 13.65 11.77
C ASP A 146 1.36 13.26 13.15
N GLY A 147 0.78 12.06 13.26
CA GLY A 147 0.23 11.51 14.49
C GLY A 147 -1.23 11.85 14.74
N ALA A 148 -1.96 12.41 13.76
CA ALA A 148 -3.38 12.70 13.85
C ALA A 148 -4.09 12.42 12.52
N VAL A 149 -5.19 11.66 12.55
CA VAL A 149 -5.99 11.42 11.35
C VAL A 149 -6.97 12.56 11.11
N ASN A 150 -6.77 13.32 10.04
CA ASN A 150 -7.54 14.52 9.76
C ASN A 150 -7.58 14.86 8.25
N ALA A 151 -8.12 16.04 7.90
CA ALA A 151 -8.21 16.49 6.52
C ALA A 151 -6.85 16.58 5.79
N THR A 152 -5.75 16.72 6.53
CA THR A 152 -4.39 16.71 5.96
C THR A 152 -3.99 15.31 5.47
N ASP A 153 -4.54 14.25 6.05
CA ASP A 153 -4.35 12.89 5.53
C ASP A 153 -5.15 12.67 4.25
N ALA A 154 -6.38 13.19 4.21
CA ALA A 154 -7.19 13.15 3.00
C ALA A 154 -6.51 13.91 1.85
N ASP A 155 -5.92 15.06 2.12
CA ASP A 155 -5.11 15.83 1.17
C ASP A 155 -3.89 15.04 0.68
N GLU A 156 -3.13 14.42 1.59
CA GLU A 156 -1.98 13.60 1.23
C GLU A 156 -2.39 12.38 0.39
N LEU A 157 -3.50 11.73 0.70
CA LEU A 157 -4.03 10.62 -0.10
C LEU A 157 -4.42 11.09 -1.51
N ILE A 158 -5.33 12.06 -1.60
CA ILE A 158 -5.99 12.44 -2.85
C ILE A 158 -4.99 13.17 -3.76
N HIS A 159 -4.28 14.19 -3.25
CA HIS A 159 -3.39 15.02 -4.08
C HIS A 159 -2.00 14.42 -4.24
N THR A 160 -1.37 13.96 -3.15
CA THR A 160 0.04 13.54 -3.20
C THR A 160 0.19 12.10 -3.66
N ILE A 161 -0.58 11.17 -3.10
CA ILE A 161 -0.43 9.74 -3.37
C ILE A 161 -1.12 9.36 -4.68
N MET A 162 -2.40 9.73 -4.82
CA MET A 162 -3.20 9.34 -5.97
C MET A 162 -3.01 10.28 -7.17
N GLY A 163 -2.61 11.54 -6.92
CA GLY A 163 -2.53 12.55 -7.97
C GLY A 163 -3.91 12.79 -8.60
N LYS A 164 -4.92 12.94 -7.75
CA LYS A 164 -6.33 13.20 -8.08
C LYS A 164 -6.76 14.51 -7.44
N GLU A 165 -8.00 14.91 -7.64
CA GLU A 165 -8.54 16.18 -7.15
C GLU A 165 -9.82 15.94 -6.34
N TYR A 166 -10.14 16.82 -5.41
CA TYR A 166 -11.44 16.73 -4.73
C TYR A 166 -12.57 17.00 -5.72
N GLY A 167 -13.62 16.18 -5.68
CA GLY A 167 -14.73 16.29 -6.63
C GLY A 167 -14.61 15.41 -7.88
N ASP A 168 -13.48 14.74 -8.09
CA ASP A 168 -13.20 13.84 -9.22
C ASP A 168 -13.75 12.43 -8.91
N THR A 169 -14.99 12.15 -9.31
CA THR A 169 -15.74 10.92 -8.98
C THR A 169 -15.19 9.68 -9.66
N ASP A 170 -14.70 9.80 -10.89
CA ASP A 170 -14.20 8.66 -11.66
C ASP A 170 -12.66 8.50 -11.58
N LEU A 171 -12.01 9.40 -10.83
CA LEU A 171 -10.58 9.43 -10.58
C LEU A 171 -9.80 9.51 -11.89
N ASP A 172 -10.28 10.23 -12.89
CA ASP A 172 -9.55 10.43 -14.16
C ASP A 172 -8.51 11.56 -14.09
N GLY A 173 -8.60 12.39 -13.06
CA GLY A 173 -7.65 13.45 -12.73
C GLY A 173 -8.14 14.87 -13.02
N ASP A 174 -9.37 15.04 -13.52
CA ASP A 174 -10.03 16.34 -13.63
C ASP A 174 -11.37 16.40 -12.89
N VAL A 175 -11.81 17.63 -12.60
CA VAL A 175 -13.13 17.89 -11.99
C VAL A 175 -13.99 18.59 -13.01
N ASP A 176 -14.95 17.87 -13.58
CA ASP A 176 -15.70 18.32 -14.74
C ASP A 176 -17.22 18.02 -14.68
N ILE A 177 -17.88 18.09 -15.84
CA ILE A 177 -19.32 17.90 -15.93
C ILE A 177 -19.76 16.45 -15.69
N LEU A 178 -18.89 15.47 -15.92
CA LEU A 178 -19.15 14.06 -15.66
C LEU A 178 -19.24 13.81 -14.15
N ASP A 179 -18.38 14.44 -13.36
CA ASP A 179 -18.45 14.36 -11.89
C ASP A 179 -19.71 14.98 -11.32
N LEU A 180 -20.08 16.14 -11.87
CA LEU A 180 -21.33 16.80 -11.50
C LEU A 180 -22.56 15.96 -11.90
N ASP A 181 -22.49 15.24 -13.03
CA ASP A 181 -23.56 14.32 -13.43
C ASP A 181 -23.67 13.14 -12.45
N THR A 182 -22.54 12.55 -12.03
CA THR A 182 -22.49 11.50 -11.01
C THR A 182 -23.11 11.96 -9.69
N LEU A 183 -22.66 13.10 -9.14
CA LEU A 183 -23.26 13.70 -7.95
C LEU A 183 -24.77 13.96 -8.13
N GLY A 184 -25.17 14.47 -9.31
CA GLY A 184 -26.56 14.76 -9.63
C GLY A 184 -27.46 13.51 -9.71
N ILE A 185 -26.94 12.39 -10.20
CA ILE A 185 -27.66 11.10 -10.27
C ILE A 185 -27.93 10.54 -8.87
N ASN A 186 -27.00 10.75 -7.94
CA ASN A 186 -27.06 10.24 -6.58
C ASN A 186 -27.58 11.26 -5.56
N TRP A 187 -28.08 12.40 -6.02
CA TRP A 187 -28.52 13.50 -5.15
C TRP A 187 -29.54 13.06 -4.08
N ASP A 188 -29.32 13.50 -2.84
CA ASP A 188 -30.15 13.22 -1.66
C ASP A 188 -30.28 11.71 -1.35
N GLN A 189 -29.31 10.91 -1.81
CA GLN A 189 -29.16 9.50 -1.42
C GLN A 189 -28.21 9.34 -0.23
N SER A 190 -28.32 8.19 0.44
CA SER A 190 -27.49 7.82 1.59
C SER A 190 -26.79 6.49 1.34
N GLY A 191 -25.71 6.23 2.08
CA GLY A 191 -24.82 5.10 1.82
C GLY A 191 -23.97 5.31 0.56
N MET A 192 -23.73 6.57 0.21
CA MET A 192 -22.87 6.98 -0.90
C MET A 192 -21.40 6.91 -0.47
N GLY A 193 -20.53 6.82 -1.46
CA GLY A 193 -19.10 7.08 -1.30
C GLY A 193 -18.59 8.05 -2.36
N TRP A 194 -17.27 8.18 -2.43
CA TRP A 194 -16.56 9.08 -3.34
C TRP A 194 -17.01 8.96 -4.80
N ALA A 195 -17.03 7.72 -5.32
CA ALA A 195 -17.45 7.45 -6.70
C ALA A 195 -18.95 7.69 -6.96
N ASP A 196 -19.74 7.93 -5.91
CA ASP A 196 -21.14 8.31 -6.00
C ASP A 196 -21.36 9.81 -5.78
N GLY A 197 -20.32 10.58 -5.42
CA GLY A 197 -20.37 12.01 -5.16
C GLY A 197 -20.36 12.42 -3.68
N ASP A 198 -20.05 11.53 -2.74
CA ASP A 198 -19.77 11.92 -1.34
C ASP A 198 -18.29 12.30 -1.19
N PHE A 199 -17.99 13.59 -1.21
CA PHE A 199 -16.62 14.11 -1.14
C PHE A 199 -16.22 14.54 0.28
N ASN A 200 -17.16 14.50 1.23
CA ASN A 200 -16.93 14.93 2.61
C ASN A 200 -16.95 13.75 3.62
N GLY A 201 -17.35 12.55 3.18
CA GLY A 201 -17.32 11.31 3.93
C GLY A 201 -18.48 11.12 4.92
N ASP A 202 -19.55 11.90 4.81
CA ASP A 202 -20.72 11.81 5.70
C ASP A 202 -21.78 10.80 5.24
N THR A 203 -21.48 10.05 4.19
CA THR A 203 -22.30 8.99 3.58
C THR A 203 -23.55 9.49 2.85
N ALA A 204 -23.64 10.79 2.57
CA ALA A 204 -24.67 11.39 1.73
C ALA A 204 -24.06 12.08 0.51
N ALA A 205 -24.84 12.21 -0.56
CA ALA A 205 -24.50 13.02 -1.72
C ALA A 205 -25.44 14.23 -1.75
N ASP A 206 -24.95 15.39 -1.29
CA ASP A 206 -25.79 16.57 -1.06
C ASP A 206 -25.12 17.91 -1.42
N ILE A 207 -25.65 18.99 -0.85
CA ILE A 207 -25.18 20.35 -1.12
C ILE A 207 -23.76 20.60 -0.60
N LEU A 208 -23.32 19.92 0.45
CA LEU A 208 -21.97 20.02 0.99
C LEU A 208 -20.97 19.42 0.01
N ASP A 209 -21.33 18.34 -0.67
CA ASP A 209 -20.50 17.75 -1.72
C ASP A 209 -20.46 18.62 -2.97
N LEU A 210 -21.58 19.26 -3.31
CA LEU A 210 -21.60 20.25 -4.39
C LEU A 210 -20.69 21.45 -4.09
N ASP A 211 -20.60 21.88 -2.83
CA ASP A 211 -19.69 22.94 -2.39
C ASP A 211 -18.21 22.51 -2.54
N VAL A 212 -17.89 21.24 -2.25
CA VAL A 212 -16.56 20.66 -2.49
C VAL A 212 -16.26 20.63 -3.99
N LEU A 213 -17.09 19.95 -4.79
CA LEU A 213 -16.89 19.85 -6.25
C LEU A 213 -16.77 21.24 -6.90
N GLY A 214 -17.64 22.18 -6.53
CA GLY A 214 -17.63 23.54 -7.05
C GLY A 214 -16.36 24.32 -6.71
N SER A 215 -15.74 24.05 -5.56
CA SER A 215 -14.48 24.70 -5.14
C SER A 215 -13.26 24.21 -5.91
N HIS A 216 -13.36 23.01 -6.51
CA HIS A 216 -12.28 22.35 -7.25
C HIS A 216 -12.54 22.26 -8.77
N TRP A 217 -13.64 22.87 -9.24
CA TRP A 217 -14.07 22.83 -10.64
C TRP A 217 -12.99 23.25 -11.65
N GLY A 218 -12.77 22.41 -12.67
CA GLY A 218 -11.74 22.62 -13.68
C GLY A 218 -10.30 22.51 -13.13
N GLY A 219 -10.16 22.05 -11.88
CA GLY A 219 -8.91 21.59 -11.32
C GLY A 219 -8.47 20.31 -12.02
N SER A 220 -7.16 20.14 -12.11
CA SER A 220 -6.55 18.87 -12.44
C SER A 220 -5.36 18.70 -11.53
N ALA A 221 -5.20 17.51 -10.98
CA ALA A 221 -4.09 17.24 -10.09
C ALA A 221 -2.75 17.49 -10.80
N SER A 222 -1.86 18.23 -10.14
CA SER A 222 -0.47 18.30 -10.60
C SER A 222 0.15 16.93 -10.33
N SER A 223 0.59 16.20 -11.36
CA SER A 223 1.21 14.89 -11.14
C SER A 223 2.23 14.97 -10.00
N PRO A 224 2.15 14.09 -8.99
CA PRO A 224 3.06 14.16 -7.87
C PRO A 224 4.49 14.03 -8.39
N ALA A 225 5.34 14.99 -8.00
CA ALA A 225 6.76 14.86 -8.25
C ALA A 225 7.22 13.63 -7.48
N THR A 226 7.42 12.52 -8.20
CA THR A 226 7.82 11.22 -7.66
C THR A 226 8.95 11.40 -6.66
N ARG A 227 8.64 11.32 -5.36
CA ARG A 227 9.67 11.27 -4.32
C ARG A 227 10.22 9.86 -4.32
N GLY A 228 11.26 9.63 -5.13
CA GLY A 228 12.19 8.53 -4.91
C GLY A 228 11.90 7.21 -5.62
N GLN A 229 11.28 7.21 -6.81
CA GLN A 229 11.53 6.10 -7.72
C GLN A 229 13.00 6.21 -8.18
N PRO A 230 13.87 5.25 -7.86
CA PRO A 230 15.22 5.25 -8.43
C PRO A 230 15.06 5.26 -9.94
N ALA A 231 15.73 6.19 -10.61
CA ALA A 231 15.77 6.23 -12.06
C ALA A 231 16.08 4.81 -12.55
N GLU A 232 15.15 4.18 -13.26
CA GLU A 232 15.48 3.00 -14.04
C GLU A 232 16.67 3.39 -14.91
N PRO A 233 17.77 2.62 -14.92
CA PRO A 233 18.90 2.98 -15.76
C PRO A 233 18.37 3.02 -17.20
N GLU A 234 18.36 4.21 -17.79
CA GLU A 234 17.94 4.39 -19.17
C GLU A 234 18.66 3.34 -20.01
N SER A 235 17.88 2.45 -20.62
CA SER A 235 18.40 1.52 -21.60
C SER A 235 18.93 2.36 -22.75
N ILE A 236 20.24 2.64 -22.71
CA ILE A 236 21.02 3.20 -23.80
C ILE A 236 20.92 2.25 -24.98
N LEU A 237 19.87 2.42 -25.78
CA LEU A 237 19.77 1.93 -27.14
C LEU A 237 20.88 2.63 -27.93
N THR A 238 22.06 2.03 -27.91
CA THR A 238 23.12 2.39 -28.82
C THR A 238 22.61 2.15 -30.23
N SER A 239 22.29 3.25 -30.91
CA SER A 239 21.93 3.25 -32.32
C SER A 239 23.07 2.62 -33.10
N VAL A 240 22.85 1.41 -33.59
CA VAL A 240 23.73 0.80 -34.60
C VAL A 240 23.51 1.58 -35.90
N PRO A 241 24.53 2.21 -36.49
CA PRO A 241 24.34 2.87 -37.78
C PRO A 241 24.02 1.81 -38.82
N ALA A 242 22.91 2.01 -39.53
CA ALA A 242 22.53 1.19 -40.68
C ALA A 242 23.65 1.24 -41.73
N VAL A 243 24.38 0.14 -41.88
CA VAL A 243 25.28 -0.06 -43.03
C VAL A 243 24.39 -0.34 -44.23
N ALA A 244 24.25 0.65 -45.11
CA ALA A 244 23.58 0.48 -46.39
C ALA A 244 24.37 -0.53 -47.24
N VAL A 245 23.85 -1.76 -47.35
CA VAL A 245 24.32 -2.73 -48.33
C VAL A 245 23.75 -2.32 -49.69
N MET A 246 24.65 -1.92 -50.58
CA MET A 246 24.39 -1.69 -52.01
C MET A 246 23.70 -2.90 -52.64
N SER A 247 22.53 -2.67 -53.25
CA SER A 247 21.85 -3.63 -54.11
C SER A 247 22.48 -3.63 -55.52
N PRO A 248 22.74 -4.77 -56.17
CA PRO A 248 23.20 -4.78 -57.56
C PRO A 248 22.04 -4.50 -58.54
N GLU A 249 22.28 -3.64 -59.53
CA GLU A 249 21.35 -3.33 -60.64
C GLU A 249 20.93 -4.57 -61.43
N PRO A 250 19.65 -4.68 -61.85
CA PRO A 250 19.27 -5.62 -62.90
C PRO A 250 19.62 -5.04 -64.27
N THR A 251 20.47 -5.75 -65.00
CA THR A 251 20.76 -5.48 -66.42
C THR A 251 19.49 -5.73 -67.25
N ALA A 252 18.90 -4.67 -67.81
CA ALA A 252 17.90 -4.82 -68.85
C ALA A 252 18.60 -5.01 -70.20
N SER A 253 18.33 -6.13 -70.87
CA SER A 253 18.70 -6.33 -72.26
C SER A 253 17.56 -6.98 -73.04
N VAL A 254 17.33 -6.37 -74.21
CA VAL A 254 16.63 -6.87 -75.41
C VAL A 254 15.11 -6.72 -75.45
N THR A 255 14.66 -5.75 -76.25
CA THR A 255 14.33 -5.99 -77.66
C THR A 255 14.77 -4.83 -78.53
#